data_AF-A0A0T6M8Z4-F1
#
_entry.id   AF-A0A0T6M8Z4-F1
#
_cell.length_a   1.000
_cell.length_b   1.000
_cell.length_c   1.000
_cell.angle_alpha   90.00
_cell.angle_beta   90.00
_cell.angle_gamma   90.00
#
_symmetry.space_group_name_H-M   'P 1'
#
loop_
_entity.id
_entity.type
_entity.pdbx_description
1 polymer ?
#
loop_
_entity_poly.entity_id
_entity_poly.type
_entity_poly.pdbx_seq_one_letter_code
_entity_poly.pdbx_strand_id
1 'polypeptide(L)'
;MDEIKTLLVDFFPQAKHFGIILIKAVVVFCIGFYFSFFLQNKTLKLLSKKDEILANFVAQVTFILTLIITTIITLSTLGVQTTSIITVLGTVGIAVALALKDYLSSIAGGIILIILHPFKKGDIIEISGLEGKVEVLDFFNTSLRLHDGRLAVLPNRSVANSNIINGNNTACRRIEWVCGVGYGSDIELVHKTIKDVIDAMEKIDKNMPTFIGITDFGSSSLNFTIRVWAKIEDGIFNVRSELIERIKNALDANHIEIPFNKLDIAIKNQDSSK
;
A
#
# COMPACT_ATOMS: atom_id res chain seq x y z
N MET A 1 36.45 42.89 -64.19
CA MET A 1 34.99 42.76 -64.37
C MET A 1 34.55 41.28 -64.46
N ASP A 2 35.45 40.38 -64.88
CA ASP A 2 35.17 38.94 -64.91
C ASP A 2 35.27 38.25 -63.54
N GLU A 3 36.16 38.68 -62.64
CA GLU A 3 36.23 38.15 -61.26
C GLU A 3 34.96 38.40 -60.43
N ILE A 4 34.29 39.55 -60.63
CA ILE A 4 33.02 39.87 -59.94
C ILE A 4 31.87 39.02 -60.51
N LYS A 5 31.93 38.67 -61.80
CA LYS A 5 30.94 37.80 -62.44
C LYS A 5 31.11 36.35 -62.02
N THR A 6 32.33 35.82 -61.91
CA THR A 6 32.57 34.47 -61.36
C THR A 6 32.18 34.39 -59.89
N LEU A 7 32.50 35.42 -59.08
CA LEU A 7 32.10 35.45 -57.67
C LEU A 7 30.58 35.53 -57.49
N LEU A 8 29.86 36.22 -58.37
CA LEU A 8 28.39 36.22 -58.40
C LEU A 8 27.81 34.89 -58.89
N VAL A 9 28.38 34.28 -59.94
CA VAL A 9 27.92 33.00 -60.52
C VAL A 9 28.11 31.83 -59.55
N ASP A 10 29.16 31.83 -58.73
CA ASP A 10 29.36 30.83 -57.67
C ASP A 10 28.48 31.09 -56.43
N PHE A 11 28.11 32.35 -56.15
CA PHE A 11 27.19 32.71 -55.06
C PHE A 11 25.73 32.34 -55.34
N PHE A 12 25.27 32.46 -56.59
CA PHE A 12 23.88 32.19 -56.99
C PHE A 12 23.37 30.77 -56.64
N PRO A 13 24.10 29.68 -56.89
CA PRO A 13 23.67 28.33 -56.50
C PRO A 13 23.71 28.11 -54.98
N GLN A 14 24.67 28.69 -54.27
CA GLN A 14 24.74 28.62 -52.79
C GLN A 14 23.59 29.39 -52.13
N ALA A 15 23.25 30.58 -52.65
CA ALA A 15 22.12 31.39 -52.18
C ALA A 15 20.76 30.70 -52.42
N LYS A 16 20.58 30.03 -53.58
CA LYS A 16 19.37 29.24 -53.87
C LYS A 16 19.23 28.03 -52.94
N HIS A 17 20.31 27.31 -52.69
CA HIS A 17 20.32 26.16 -51.78
C HIS A 17 19.99 26.59 -50.33
N PHE A 18 20.57 27.70 -49.87
CA PHE A 18 20.29 28.28 -48.56
C PHE A 18 18.82 28.76 -48.44
N GLY A 19 18.29 29.40 -49.49
CA GLY A 19 16.89 29.83 -49.53
C GLY A 19 15.89 28.67 -49.43
N ILE A 20 16.15 27.54 -50.11
CA ILE A 20 15.30 26.34 -50.04
C ILE A 20 15.34 25.73 -48.63
N ILE A 21 16.51 25.65 -48.01
CA ILE A 21 16.66 25.14 -46.64
C ILE A 21 15.91 26.02 -45.64
N LEU A 22 16.01 27.35 -45.78
CA LEU A 22 15.32 28.29 -44.91
C LEU A 22 13.80 28.19 -45.07
N ILE A 23 13.29 28.13 -46.31
CA ILE A 23 11.86 27.95 -46.56
C ILE A 23 11.37 26.62 -45.98
N LYS A 24 12.12 25.53 -46.20
CA LYS A 24 11.79 24.21 -45.63
C LYS A 24 11.74 24.26 -44.10
N ALA A 25 12.69 24.90 -43.45
CA ALA A 25 12.72 25.05 -41.99
C ALA A 25 11.52 25.85 -41.48
N VAL A 26 11.17 26.96 -42.13
CA VAL A 26 9.99 27.76 -41.78
C VAL A 26 8.70 26.94 -41.95
N VAL A 27 8.55 26.21 -43.05
CA VAL A 27 7.38 25.36 -43.29
C VAL A 27 7.27 24.27 -42.22
N VAL A 28 8.37 23.58 -41.92
CA VAL A 28 8.41 22.53 -40.88
C VAL A 28 8.07 23.12 -39.50
N PHE A 29 8.63 24.29 -39.17
CA PHE A 29 8.34 24.97 -37.91
C PHE A 29 6.88 25.39 -37.80
N CYS A 30 6.31 26.00 -38.84
CA CYS A 30 4.91 26.41 -38.86
C CYS A 30 3.96 25.21 -38.71
N ILE A 31 4.24 24.10 -39.41
CA ILE A 31 3.45 22.87 -39.29
C ILE A 31 3.54 22.30 -37.88
N GLY A 32 4.76 22.18 -37.31
CA GLY A 32 4.94 21.64 -35.96
C GLY A 32 4.37 22.55 -34.87
N PHE A 33 4.45 23.87 -35.04
CA PHE A 33 3.84 24.84 -34.14
C PHE A 33 2.32 24.74 -34.17
N TYR A 34 1.72 24.68 -35.37
CA TYR A 34 0.28 24.43 -35.51
C TYR A 34 -0.13 23.10 -34.87
N PHE A 35 0.66 22.05 -35.07
CA PHE A 35 0.41 20.74 -34.46
C PHE A 35 0.50 20.79 -32.92
N SER A 36 1.43 21.58 -32.37
CA SER A 36 1.57 21.77 -30.91
C SER A 36 0.31 22.42 -30.32
N PHE A 37 -0.22 23.46 -30.96
CA PHE A 37 -1.51 24.08 -30.58
C PHE A 37 -2.68 23.12 -30.73
N PHE A 38 -2.71 22.34 -31.82
CA PHE A 38 -3.76 21.34 -32.03
C PHE A 38 -3.77 20.28 -30.92
N LEU A 39 -2.60 19.74 -30.55
CA LEU A 39 -2.49 18.77 -29.45
C LEU A 39 -2.90 19.38 -28.11
N GLN A 40 -2.43 20.60 -27.81
CA GLN A 40 -2.79 21.30 -26.58
C GLN A 40 -4.30 21.45 -26.44
N ASN A 41 -4.96 21.98 -27.48
CA ASN A 41 -6.41 22.21 -27.47
C ASN A 41 -7.19 20.90 -27.41
N LYS A 42 -6.68 19.84 -28.05
CA LYS A 42 -7.31 18.51 -27.99
C LYS A 42 -7.19 17.91 -26.59
N THR A 43 -6.02 17.97 -25.98
CA THR A 43 -5.78 17.53 -24.59
C THR A 43 -6.68 18.30 -23.62
N LEU A 44 -6.76 19.62 -23.75
CA LEU A 44 -7.60 20.47 -22.91
C LEU A 44 -9.09 20.12 -23.07
N LYS A 45 -9.57 19.92 -24.31
CA LYS A 45 -10.97 19.53 -24.58
C LYS A 45 -11.33 18.15 -24.02
N LEU A 46 -10.39 17.22 -23.98
CA LEU A 46 -10.62 15.86 -23.47
C LEU A 46 -10.57 15.80 -21.93
N LEU A 47 -9.63 16.51 -21.30
CA LEU A 47 -9.43 16.45 -19.84
C LEU A 47 -10.23 17.50 -19.05
N SER A 48 -10.56 18.65 -19.61
CA SER A 48 -11.30 19.73 -18.91
C SER A 48 -12.65 19.29 -18.35
N LYS A 49 -13.24 18.24 -18.93
CA LYS A 49 -14.50 17.64 -18.45
C LYS A 49 -14.35 16.92 -17.11
N LYS A 50 -13.13 16.56 -16.70
CA LYS A 50 -12.85 15.81 -15.47
C LYS A 50 -12.26 16.69 -14.37
N ASP A 51 -11.22 17.46 -14.73
CA ASP A 51 -10.53 18.35 -13.80
C ASP A 51 -9.79 19.42 -14.62
N GLU A 52 -10.12 20.70 -14.36
CA GLU A 52 -9.56 21.83 -15.08
C GLU A 52 -8.07 22.07 -14.78
N ILE A 53 -7.65 21.82 -13.53
CA ILE A 53 -6.25 21.99 -13.11
C ILE A 53 -5.39 20.92 -13.78
N LEU A 54 -5.84 19.67 -13.74
CA LEU A 54 -5.16 18.57 -14.42
C LEU A 54 -5.10 18.78 -15.93
N ALA A 55 -6.20 19.24 -16.54
CA ALA A 55 -6.27 19.51 -17.96
C ALA A 55 -5.25 20.57 -18.39
N ASN A 56 -5.20 21.70 -17.66
CA ASN A 56 -4.26 22.78 -17.94
C ASN A 56 -2.81 22.35 -17.77
N PHE A 57 -2.49 21.61 -16.69
CA PHE A 57 -1.15 21.10 -16.46
C PHE A 57 -0.68 20.15 -17.57
N VAL A 58 -1.49 19.14 -17.91
CA VAL A 58 -1.14 18.15 -18.94
C VAL A 58 -1.08 18.80 -20.32
N ALA A 59 -1.99 19.73 -20.64
CA ALA A 59 -1.95 20.47 -21.89
C ALA A 59 -0.68 21.33 -22.02
N GLN A 60 -0.26 21.99 -20.93
CA GLN A 60 0.95 22.81 -20.90
C GLN A 60 2.22 21.96 -21.10
N VAL A 61 2.33 20.83 -20.40
CA VAL A 61 3.45 19.89 -20.56
C VAL A 61 3.49 19.35 -22.00
N THR A 62 2.33 18.96 -22.54
CA THR A 62 2.22 18.45 -23.93
C THR A 62 2.66 19.51 -24.94
N PHE A 63 2.24 20.75 -24.76
CA PHE A 63 2.61 21.87 -25.62
C PHE A 63 4.12 22.11 -25.60
N ILE A 64 4.72 22.25 -24.41
CA ILE A 64 6.16 22.48 -24.24
C ILE A 64 6.97 21.34 -24.87
N LEU A 65 6.59 20.08 -24.61
CA LEU A 65 7.29 18.92 -25.15
C LEU A 65 7.24 18.90 -26.69
N THR A 66 6.06 19.13 -27.26
CA THR A 66 5.88 19.13 -28.72
C THR A 66 6.61 20.30 -29.39
N LEU A 67 6.66 21.45 -28.72
CA LEU A 67 7.39 22.63 -29.19
C LEU A 67 8.91 22.39 -29.18
N ILE A 68 9.45 21.76 -28.13
CA ILE A 68 10.88 21.38 -28.05
C ILE A 68 11.22 20.42 -29.19
N ILE A 69 10.41 19.37 -29.40
CA ILE A 69 10.62 18.41 -30.49
C ILE A 69 10.57 19.10 -31.85
N THR A 70 9.58 19.97 -32.08
CA THR A 70 9.45 20.76 -33.32
C THR A 70 10.67 21.64 -33.57
N THR A 71 11.20 22.28 -32.52
CA THR A 71 12.37 23.14 -32.59
C THR A 71 13.62 22.34 -32.97
N ILE A 72 13.82 21.17 -32.36
CA ILE A 72 14.94 20.26 -32.70
C ILE A 72 14.85 19.80 -34.16
N ILE A 73 13.66 19.37 -34.61
CA ILE A 73 13.44 18.95 -36.00
C ILE A 73 13.77 20.11 -36.96
N THR A 74 13.30 21.33 -36.64
CA THR A 74 13.56 22.53 -37.44
C THR A 74 15.07 22.84 -37.54
N LEU A 75 15.78 22.84 -36.42
CA LEU A 75 17.23 23.05 -36.39
C LEU A 75 17.98 21.96 -37.19
N SER A 76 17.53 20.71 -37.12
CA SER A 76 18.09 19.62 -37.91
C SER A 76 17.90 19.85 -39.41
N THR A 77 16.77 20.42 -39.84
CA THR A 77 16.56 20.75 -41.27
C THR A 77 17.46 21.87 -41.77
N LEU A 78 17.92 22.75 -40.87
CA LEU A 78 18.90 23.81 -41.15
C LEU A 78 20.35 23.29 -41.21
N GLY A 79 20.58 22.00 -40.96
CA GLY A 79 21.92 21.41 -40.92
C GLY A 79 22.66 21.64 -39.60
N VAL A 80 22.00 22.13 -38.56
CA VAL A 80 22.58 22.28 -37.23
C VAL A 80 22.73 20.90 -36.58
N GLN A 81 23.89 20.64 -35.97
CA GLN A 81 24.12 19.40 -35.22
C GLN A 81 23.31 19.43 -33.91
N THR A 82 22.19 18.70 -33.88
CA THR A 82 21.27 18.65 -32.73
C THR A 82 21.66 17.61 -31.66
N THR A 83 22.74 16.85 -31.88
CA THR A 83 23.18 15.77 -30.98
C THR A 83 23.35 16.26 -29.54
N SER A 84 24.00 17.40 -29.32
CA SER A 84 24.22 17.97 -27.98
C SER A 84 22.90 18.34 -27.28
N ILE A 85 21.94 18.90 -28.02
CA ILE A 85 20.61 19.25 -27.51
C ILE A 85 19.84 17.99 -27.12
N ILE A 86 19.87 16.96 -27.97
CA ILE A 86 19.22 15.67 -27.71
C ILE A 86 19.85 14.99 -26.49
N THR A 87 21.17 15.04 -26.33
CA THR A 87 21.86 14.51 -25.16
C THR A 87 21.37 15.20 -23.88
N VAL A 88 21.33 16.53 -23.84
CA VAL A 88 20.83 17.29 -22.68
C VAL A 88 19.36 16.97 -22.41
N LEU A 89 18.51 16.95 -23.44
CA LEU A 89 17.10 16.62 -23.30
C LEU A 89 16.89 15.19 -22.78
N GLY A 90 17.71 14.24 -23.24
CA GLY A 90 17.73 12.87 -22.74
C GLY A 90 18.09 12.80 -21.26
N THR A 91 19.12 13.53 -20.83
CA THR A 91 19.50 13.63 -19.41
C THR A 91 18.38 14.23 -18.55
N VAL A 92 17.73 15.31 -19.01
CA VAL A 92 16.57 15.89 -18.32
C VAL A 92 15.42 14.88 -18.25
N GLY A 93 15.16 14.15 -19.33
CA GLY A 93 14.13 13.11 -19.38
C GLY A 93 14.38 11.98 -18.36
N ILE A 94 15.62 11.56 -18.19
CA ILE A 94 16.00 10.56 -17.16
C ILE A 94 15.74 11.12 -15.75
N ALA A 95 16.11 12.37 -15.49
CA ALA A 95 15.86 12.99 -14.18
C ALA A 95 14.35 13.04 -13.86
N VAL A 96 13.51 13.40 -14.83
CA VAL A 96 12.04 13.38 -14.69
C VAL A 96 11.52 11.96 -14.48
N ALA A 97 12.04 10.97 -15.22
CA ALA A 97 11.63 9.57 -15.07
C ALA A 97 11.98 9.02 -13.68
N LEU A 98 13.15 9.37 -13.14
CA LEU A 98 13.56 9.00 -11.78
C LEU A 98 12.68 9.68 -10.73
N ALA A 99 12.32 10.95 -10.92
CA ALA A 99 11.42 11.67 -10.02
C ALA A 99 10.01 11.06 -9.98
N LEU A 100 9.54 10.52 -11.11
CA LEU A 100 8.21 9.89 -11.21
C LEU A 100 8.18 8.39 -10.92
N LYS A 101 9.34 7.77 -10.68
CA LYS A 101 9.51 6.33 -10.52
C LYS A 101 8.58 5.74 -9.46
N ASP A 102 8.42 6.41 -8.32
CA ASP A 102 7.65 5.88 -7.20
C ASP A 102 6.14 5.91 -7.45
N TYR A 103 5.64 6.94 -8.14
CA TYR A 103 4.24 7.03 -8.56
C TYR A 103 3.92 5.97 -9.61
N LEU A 104 4.78 5.80 -10.62
CA LEU A 104 4.59 4.79 -11.66
C LEU A 104 4.65 3.37 -11.07
N SER A 105 5.54 3.14 -10.11
CA SER A 105 5.62 1.88 -9.38
C SER A 105 4.37 1.61 -8.54
N SER A 106 3.68 2.64 -8.05
CA SER A 106 2.39 2.48 -7.34
C SER A 106 1.27 2.11 -8.30
N ILE A 107 1.24 2.67 -9.51
CA ILE A 107 0.29 2.24 -10.55
C ILE A 107 0.51 0.77 -10.90
N ALA A 108 1.77 0.37 -11.15
CA ALA A 108 2.11 -1.02 -11.44
C ALA A 108 1.74 -1.95 -10.27
N GLY A 109 1.97 -1.50 -9.02
CA GLY A 109 1.50 -2.15 -7.79
C GLY A 109 -0.01 -2.34 -7.77
N GLY A 110 -0.79 -1.33 -8.16
CA GLY A 110 -2.24 -1.42 -8.26
C GLY A 110 -2.68 -2.45 -9.30
N ILE A 111 -2.06 -2.44 -10.49
CA ILE A 111 -2.37 -3.40 -11.56
C ILE A 111 -2.09 -4.84 -11.10
N ILE A 112 -0.95 -5.11 -10.46
CA ILE A 112 -0.63 -6.47 -10.00
C ILE A 112 -1.59 -6.94 -8.90
N LEU A 113 -2.00 -6.05 -7.98
CA LEU A 113 -3.00 -6.36 -6.96
C LEU A 113 -4.37 -6.68 -7.58
N ILE A 114 -4.76 -5.95 -8.63
CA ILE A 114 -5.99 -6.24 -9.39
C ILE A 114 -5.87 -7.54 -10.17
N ILE A 115 -4.70 -7.93 -10.69
CA ILE A 115 -4.58 -9.19 -11.44
C ILE A 115 -4.60 -10.38 -10.49
N LEU A 116 -3.77 -10.35 -9.45
CA LEU A 116 -3.58 -11.47 -8.52
C LEU A 116 -4.70 -11.58 -7.48
N HIS A 117 -5.44 -10.51 -7.22
CA HIS A 117 -6.51 -10.44 -6.22
C HIS A 117 -6.15 -11.12 -4.87
N PRO A 118 -5.03 -10.75 -4.21
CA PRO A 118 -4.69 -11.34 -2.91
C PRO A 118 -5.71 -11.00 -1.80
N PHE A 119 -6.53 -9.98 -2.03
CA PHE A 119 -7.67 -9.58 -1.21
C PHE A 119 -8.76 -8.95 -2.08
N LYS A 120 -9.96 -8.84 -1.52
CA LYS A 120 -11.11 -8.17 -2.14
C LYS A 120 -11.58 -7.01 -1.28
N LYS A 121 -12.36 -6.12 -1.89
CA LYS A 121 -13.07 -5.07 -1.15
C LYS A 121 -13.95 -5.73 -0.08
N GLY A 122 -13.77 -5.29 1.16
CA GLY A 122 -14.49 -5.81 2.32
C GLY A 122 -13.73 -6.85 3.14
N ASP A 123 -12.62 -7.39 2.63
CA ASP A 123 -11.75 -8.27 3.42
C ASP A 123 -11.07 -7.48 4.54
N ILE A 124 -10.88 -8.11 5.69
CA ILE A 124 -9.99 -7.61 6.75
C ILE A 124 -8.61 -8.16 6.45
N ILE A 125 -7.66 -7.25 6.25
CA ILE A 125 -6.27 -7.60 5.98
C ILE A 125 -5.36 -6.88 6.96
N GLU A 126 -4.24 -7.51 7.27
CA GLU A 126 -3.15 -6.91 8.01
C GLU A 126 -1.97 -6.69 7.07
N ILE A 127 -1.53 -5.43 6.97
CA ILE A 127 -0.39 -5.01 6.16
C ILE A 127 0.52 -4.14 7.03
N SER A 128 1.78 -4.55 7.18
CA SER A 128 2.80 -3.78 7.92
C SER A 128 2.37 -3.40 9.35
N GLY A 129 1.65 -4.30 10.03
CA GLY A 129 1.12 -4.08 11.39
C GLY A 129 -0.15 -3.22 11.47
N LEU A 130 -0.74 -2.84 10.34
CA LEU A 130 -2.06 -2.20 10.28
C LEU A 130 -3.11 -3.23 9.87
N GLU A 131 -4.01 -3.57 10.79
CA GLU A 131 -5.18 -4.41 10.52
C GLU A 131 -6.41 -3.53 10.24
N GLY A 132 -7.09 -3.79 9.12
CA GLY A 132 -8.28 -3.04 8.77
C GLY A 132 -9.05 -3.65 7.59
N LYS A 133 -10.27 -3.16 7.40
CA LYS A 133 -11.15 -3.57 6.31
C LYS A 133 -10.82 -2.80 5.03
N VAL A 134 -10.64 -3.49 3.92
CA VAL A 134 -10.41 -2.87 2.60
C VAL A 134 -11.65 -2.14 2.14
N GLU A 135 -11.56 -0.81 1.97
CA GLU A 135 -12.66 0.01 1.44
C GLU A 135 -12.55 0.19 -0.07
N VAL A 136 -11.38 0.62 -0.54
CA VAL A 136 -11.15 1.02 -1.94
C VAL A 136 -9.72 0.68 -2.36
N LEU A 137 -9.57 0.20 -3.60
CA LEU A 137 -8.30 0.12 -4.31
C LEU A 137 -8.35 1.13 -5.46
N ASP A 138 -7.65 2.25 -5.30
CA ASP A 138 -7.48 3.28 -6.32
C ASP A 138 -6.25 3.00 -7.19
N PHE A 139 -6.02 3.85 -8.21
CA PHE A 139 -4.86 3.72 -9.11
C PHE A 139 -3.52 3.75 -8.37
N PHE A 140 -3.37 4.63 -7.37
CA PHE A 140 -2.10 4.81 -6.65
C PHE A 140 -2.11 4.22 -5.24
N ASN A 141 -3.27 4.13 -4.61
CA ASN A 141 -3.38 3.83 -3.19
C ASN A 141 -4.46 2.79 -2.89
N THR A 142 -4.31 2.09 -1.78
CA THR A 142 -5.30 1.21 -1.17
C THR A 142 -5.74 1.84 0.15
N SER A 143 -7.05 1.94 0.36
CA SER A 143 -7.62 2.51 1.57
C SER A 143 -8.16 1.43 2.51
N LEU A 144 -7.67 1.43 3.75
CA LEU A 144 -8.08 0.53 4.83
C LEU A 144 -8.83 1.31 5.90
N ARG A 145 -10.03 0.86 6.25
CA ARG A 145 -10.73 1.32 7.45
C ARG A 145 -10.25 0.51 8.65
N LEU A 146 -9.56 1.16 9.58
CA LEU A 146 -9.10 0.54 10.81
C LEU A 146 -10.29 0.24 11.73
N HIS A 147 -10.07 -0.65 12.70
CA HIS A 147 -11.06 -1.00 13.71
C HIS A 147 -11.50 0.19 14.59
N ASP A 148 -10.67 1.23 14.69
CA ASP A 148 -11.00 2.48 15.38
C ASP A 148 -11.75 3.51 14.51
N GLY A 149 -12.08 3.15 13.27
CA GLY A 149 -12.83 3.98 12.33
C GLY A 149 -11.98 4.94 11.50
N ARG A 150 -10.67 5.05 11.73
CA ARG A 150 -9.78 5.88 10.91
C ARG A 150 -9.53 5.24 9.54
N LEU A 151 -9.26 6.07 8.54
CA LEU A 151 -8.89 5.62 7.19
C LEU A 151 -7.38 5.70 7.03
N ALA A 152 -6.71 4.56 6.84
CA ALA A 152 -5.32 4.51 6.42
C ALA A 152 -5.25 4.42 4.90
N VAL A 153 -4.46 5.30 4.28
CA VAL A 153 -4.23 5.33 2.83
C VAL A 153 -2.80 4.88 2.57
N LEU A 154 -2.65 3.71 1.97
CA LEU A 154 -1.35 3.10 1.70
C LEU A 154 -1.04 3.15 0.21
N PRO A 155 0.16 3.55 -0.21
CA PRO A 155 0.53 3.46 -1.62
C PRO A 155 0.57 2.00 -2.06
N ASN A 156 -0.02 1.72 -3.23
CA ASN A 156 -0.13 0.38 -3.78
C ASN A 156 1.23 -0.30 -3.95
N ARG A 157 2.29 0.47 -4.19
CA ARG A 157 3.67 -0.05 -4.21
C ARG A 157 4.03 -0.70 -2.88
N SER A 158 3.73 -0.08 -1.75
CA SER A 158 4.06 -0.64 -0.44
C SER A 158 3.21 -1.87 -0.14
N VAL A 159 1.92 -1.84 -0.48
CA VAL A 159 1.01 -2.96 -0.32
C VAL A 159 1.49 -4.19 -1.12
N ALA A 160 1.78 -4.01 -2.41
CA ALA A 160 2.20 -5.08 -3.30
C ALA A 160 3.55 -5.71 -2.92
N ASN A 161 4.42 -4.97 -2.22
CA ASN A 161 5.74 -5.46 -1.78
C ASN A 161 5.73 -5.98 -0.33
N SER A 162 4.62 -5.86 0.38
CA SER A 162 4.50 -6.27 1.77
C SER A 162 3.90 -7.67 1.92
N ASN A 163 4.10 -8.29 3.07
CA ASN A 163 3.35 -9.49 3.44
C ASN A 163 1.90 -9.09 3.70
N ILE A 164 0.98 -9.64 2.91
CA ILE A 164 -0.46 -9.42 3.04
C ILE A 164 -1.03 -10.60 3.83
N ILE A 165 -1.44 -10.35 5.07
CA ILE A 165 -2.12 -11.36 5.89
C ILE A 165 -3.62 -11.16 5.70
N ASN A 166 -4.26 -12.06 4.96
CA ASN A 166 -5.70 -11.98 4.72
C ASN A 166 -6.47 -12.73 5.81
N GLY A 167 -7.18 -11.97 6.66
CA GLY A 167 -7.98 -12.52 7.75
C GLY A 167 -9.29 -13.16 7.29
N ASN A 168 -9.76 -12.90 6.07
CA ASN A 168 -11.06 -13.32 5.55
C ASN A 168 -11.00 -14.48 4.54
N ASN A 169 -9.82 -14.83 4.02
CA ASN A 169 -9.69 -15.87 2.99
C ASN A 169 -9.83 -17.31 3.55
N THR A 170 -10.06 -17.47 4.85
CA THR A 170 -10.31 -18.77 5.51
C THR A 170 -11.59 -18.66 6.32
N ALA A 171 -12.48 -19.66 6.26
CA ALA A 171 -13.79 -19.58 6.92
C ALA A 171 -13.71 -19.57 8.46
N CYS A 172 -12.67 -20.18 9.03
CA CYS A 172 -12.46 -20.31 10.47
C CYS A 172 -11.14 -19.64 10.88
N ARG A 173 -11.15 -19.00 12.06
CA ARG A 173 -9.94 -18.47 12.72
C ARG A 173 -9.80 -19.06 14.11
N ARG A 174 -8.54 -19.26 14.51
CA ARG A 174 -8.18 -19.71 15.85
C ARG A 174 -8.25 -18.55 16.83
N ILE A 175 -8.92 -18.78 17.95
CA ILE A 175 -8.93 -17.92 19.14
C ILE A 175 -7.96 -18.55 20.14
N GLU A 176 -7.12 -17.71 20.73
CA GLU A 176 -6.17 -18.12 21.77
C GLU A 176 -6.35 -17.23 23.01
N TRP A 177 -6.38 -17.86 24.18
CA TRP A 177 -6.44 -17.17 25.45
C TRP A 177 -5.64 -17.92 26.51
N VAL A 178 -5.07 -17.17 27.46
CA VAL A 178 -4.30 -17.70 28.59
C VAL A 178 -5.07 -17.42 29.87
N CYS A 179 -5.55 -18.49 30.50
CA CYS A 179 -6.24 -18.49 31.78
C CYS A 179 -5.26 -18.69 32.93
N GLY A 180 -5.09 -17.73 33.82
CA GLY A 180 -4.36 -17.95 35.07
C GLY A 180 -5.28 -18.53 36.14
N VAL A 181 -4.90 -19.68 36.72
CA VAL A 181 -5.58 -20.28 37.89
C VAL A 181 -4.64 -20.40 39.07
N GLY A 182 -5.19 -20.62 40.26
CA GLY A 182 -4.42 -20.81 41.48
C GLY A 182 -3.50 -22.03 41.41
N TYR A 183 -2.28 -21.92 41.96
CA TYR A 183 -1.34 -23.05 42.02
C TYR A 183 -1.86 -24.27 42.78
N GLY A 184 -2.80 -24.08 43.70
CA GLY A 184 -3.45 -25.16 44.44
C GLY A 184 -4.66 -25.78 43.73
N SER A 185 -5.03 -25.28 42.53
CA SER A 185 -6.16 -25.81 41.78
C SER A 185 -5.83 -27.17 41.18
N ASP A 186 -6.81 -28.09 41.21
CA ASP A 186 -6.71 -29.37 40.54
C ASP A 186 -6.71 -29.18 39.01
N ILE A 187 -5.65 -29.69 38.38
CA ILE A 187 -5.40 -29.57 36.94
C ILE A 187 -6.50 -30.24 36.13
N GLU A 188 -6.93 -31.44 36.54
CA GLU A 188 -7.95 -32.21 35.82
C GLU A 188 -9.32 -31.53 35.95
N LEU A 189 -9.61 -30.98 37.13
CA LEU A 189 -10.82 -30.21 37.37
C LEU A 189 -10.89 -28.98 36.47
N VAL A 190 -9.83 -28.16 36.43
CA VAL A 190 -9.75 -26.96 35.58
C VAL A 190 -9.92 -27.33 34.10
N HIS A 191 -9.19 -28.36 33.64
CA HIS A 191 -9.28 -28.83 32.27
C HIS A 191 -10.71 -29.26 31.92
N LYS A 192 -11.36 -30.04 32.79
CA LYS A 192 -12.75 -30.49 32.60
C LYS A 192 -13.73 -29.33 32.56
N THR A 193 -13.63 -28.38 33.51
CA THR A 193 -14.50 -27.19 33.55
C THR A 193 -14.39 -26.36 32.27
N ILE A 194 -13.17 -26.11 31.79
CA ILE A 194 -12.95 -25.38 30.54
C ILE A 194 -13.51 -26.15 29.34
N LYS A 195 -13.28 -27.47 29.29
CA LYS A 195 -13.79 -28.33 28.22
C LYS A 195 -15.31 -28.34 28.16
N ASP A 196 -15.98 -28.46 29.30
CA ASP A 196 -17.45 -28.44 29.39
C ASP A 196 -18.02 -27.10 28.88
N VAL A 197 -17.36 -25.96 29.18
CA VAL A 197 -17.75 -24.65 28.63
C VAL A 197 -17.60 -24.61 27.12
N ILE A 198 -16.48 -25.11 26.59
CA ILE A 198 -16.23 -25.15 25.14
C ILE A 198 -17.25 -26.04 24.44
N ASP A 199 -17.53 -27.23 24.99
CA ASP A 199 -18.50 -28.17 24.42
C ASP A 199 -19.94 -27.63 24.46
N ALA A 200 -20.26 -26.75 25.41
CA ALA A 200 -21.56 -26.08 25.50
C ALA A 200 -21.71 -24.86 24.56
N MET A 201 -20.63 -24.33 24.00
CA MET A 201 -20.68 -23.17 23.09
C MET A 201 -20.91 -23.61 21.65
N GLU A 202 -22.05 -23.21 21.07
CA GLU A 202 -22.43 -23.55 19.68
C GLU A 202 -21.52 -22.90 18.63
N LYS A 203 -21.00 -21.70 18.91
CA LYS A 203 -20.16 -20.92 17.98
C LYS A 203 -18.71 -21.43 17.86
N ILE A 204 -18.34 -22.46 18.62
CA ILE A 204 -17.03 -23.09 18.53
C ILE A 204 -17.10 -24.30 17.60
N ASP A 205 -16.18 -24.36 16.65
CA ASP A 205 -16.11 -25.46 15.69
C ASP A 205 -15.52 -26.72 16.34
N LYS A 206 -16.39 -27.71 16.59
CA LYS A 206 -16.02 -28.99 17.22
C LYS A 206 -15.28 -29.95 16.29
N ASN A 207 -15.29 -29.70 14.97
CA ASN A 207 -14.54 -30.52 14.03
C ASN A 207 -13.05 -30.14 13.99
N MET A 208 -12.73 -28.93 14.45
CA MET A 208 -11.36 -28.43 14.52
C MET A 208 -10.72 -28.79 15.86
N PRO A 209 -9.41 -29.05 15.89
CA PRO A 209 -8.73 -29.45 17.12
C PRO A 209 -8.77 -28.32 18.14
N THR A 210 -9.20 -28.66 19.35
CA THR A 210 -9.10 -27.81 20.54
C THR A 210 -7.86 -28.20 21.33
N PHE A 211 -7.18 -27.21 21.89
CA PHE A 211 -6.07 -27.44 22.83
C PHE A 211 -6.39 -26.72 24.13
N ILE A 212 -6.42 -27.48 25.21
CA ILE A 212 -6.63 -26.99 26.57
C ILE A 212 -5.51 -27.63 27.38
N GLY A 213 -4.59 -26.82 27.90
CA GLY A 213 -3.47 -27.37 28.63
C GLY A 213 -2.64 -26.32 29.34
N ILE A 214 -1.91 -26.78 30.36
CA ILE A 214 -0.95 -25.96 31.08
C ILE A 214 0.18 -25.64 30.12
N THR A 215 0.47 -24.36 29.97
CA THR A 215 1.52 -23.87 29.07
C THR A 215 2.73 -23.42 29.84
N ASP A 216 2.51 -22.68 30.94
CA ASP A 216 3.58 -22.11 31.72
C ASP A 216 3.22 -22.06 33.21
N PHE A 217 4.27 -22.10 34.05
CA PHE A 217 4.21 -21.75 35.46
C PHE A 217 4.49 -20.24 35.60
N GLY A 218 3.47 -19.45 35.95
CA GLY A 218 3.58 -18.01 36.10
C GLY A 218 4.14 -17.58 37.47
N SER A 219 4.28 -16.28 37.71
CA SER A 219 4.80 -15.79 39.00
C SER A 219 3.83 -16.00 40.18
N SER A 220 2.53 -16.00 39.91
CA SER A 220 1.47 -16.13 40.93
C SER A 220 0.28 -16.98 40.48
N SER A 221 0.30 -17.46 39.23
CA SER A 221 -0.75 -18.27 38.61
C SER A 221 -0.15 -19.40 37.80
N LEU A 222 -0.91 -20.48 37.64
CA LEU A 222 -0.63 -21.54 36.70
C LEU A 222 -1.41 -21.24 35.40
N ASN A 223 -0.71 -21.15 34.27
CA ASN A 223 -1.27 -20.61 33.04
C ASN A 223 -1.77 -21.74 32.11
N PHE A 224 -3.08 -21.78 31.88
CA PHE A 224 -3.72 -22.66 30.90
C PHE A 224 -3.92 -21.93 29.58
N THR A 225 -3.35 -22.44 28.50
CA THR A 225 -3.68 -21.96 27.15
C THR A 225 -4.89 -22.71 26.62
N ILE A 226 -5.82 -21.94 26.08
CA ILE A 226 -7.03 -22.40 25.44
C ILE A 226 -6.97 -21.98 23.97
N ARG A 227 -6.99 -22.96 23.07
CA ARG A 227 -7.06 -22.73 21.63
C ARG A 227 -8.31 -23.40 21.09
N VAL A 228 -9.17 -22.58 20.49
CA VAL A 228 -10.42 -23.01 19.87
C VAL A 228 -10.55 -22.35 18.50
N TRP A 229 -11.39 -22.90 17.64
CA TRP A 229 -11.67 -22.34 16.33
C TRP A 229 -13.10 -21.86 16.27
N ALA A 230 -13.32 -20.72 15.63
CA ALA A 230 -14.65 -20.17 15.40
C ALA A 230 -14.74 -19.66 13.97
N LYS A 231 -15.96 -19.63 13.43
CA LYS A 231 -16.21 -19.04 12.11
C LYS A 231 -16.06 -17.53 12.19
N ILE A 232 -15.57 -16.93 11.10
CA ILE A 232 -15.41 -15.46 11.03
C ILE A 232 -16.78 -14.76 11.11
N GLU A 233 -17.81 -15.36 10.53
CA GLU A 233 -19.19 -14.84 10.50
C GLU A 233 -19.78 -14.61 11.89
N ASP A 234 -19.42 -15.44 12.87
CA ASP A 234 -19.89 -15.34 14.26
C ASP A 234 -19.22 -14.20 15.04
N GLY A 235 -18.23 -13.53 14.44
CA GLY A 235 -17.45 -12.46 15.04
C GLY A 235 -16.45 -13.00 16.05
N ILE A 236 -15.20 -13.18 15.61
CA ILE A 236 -14.11 -13.73 16.43
C ILE A 236 -13.96 -13.04 17.79
N PHE A 237 -14.09 -11.71 17.84
CA PHE A 237 -13.99 -10.98 19.10
C PHE A 237 -15.18 -11.23 20.04
N ASN A 238 -16.39 -11.37 19.49
CA ASN A 238 -17.60 -11.66 20.25
C ASN A 238 -17.54 -13.06 20.85
N VAL A 239 -17.15 -14.06 20.04
CA VAL A 239 -16.97 -15.45 20.50
C VAL A 239 -15.92 -15.51 21.60
N ARG A 240 -14.79 -14.81 21.44
CA ARG A 240 -13.74 -14.73 22.47
C ARG A 240 -14.26 -14.11 23.77
N SER A 241 -15.01 -13.01 23.70
CA SER A 241 -15.58 -12.36 24.89
C SER A 241 -16.55 -13.28 25.62
N GLU A 242 -17.48 -13.88 24.88
CA GLU A 242 -18.47 -14.82 25.43
C GLU A 242 -17.78 -16.04 26.07
N LEU A 243 -16.74 -16.57 25.43
CA LEU A 243 -15.93 -17.67 25.97
C LEU A 243 -15.29 -17.29 27.31
N ILE A 244 -14.65 -16.11 27.39
CA ILE A 244 -14.01 -15.64 28.63
C ILE A 244 -15.03 -15.46 29.75
N GLU A 245 -16.20 -14.87 29.46
CA GLU A 245 -17.27 -14.69 30.45
C GLU A 245 -17.80 -16.02 30.97
N ARG A 246 -18.06 -16.98 30.09
CA ARG A 246 -18.54 -18.32 30.47
C ARG A 246 -17.49 -19.10 31.25
N ILE A 247 -16.21 -19.03 30.85
CA ILE A 247 -15.11 -19.65 31.59
C ILE A 247 -15.05 -19.06 32.99
N LYS A 248 -15.08 -17.73 33.12
CA LYS A 248 -15.05 -17.08 34.44
C LYS A 248 -16.19 -17.58 35.33
N ASN A 249 -17.43 -17.56 34.84
CA ASN A 249 -18.59 -18.03 35.59
C ASN A 249 -18.47 -19.50 35.99
N ALA A 250 -17.93 -20.35 35.12
CA ALA A 250 -17.74 -21.77 35.41
C ALA A 250 -16.62 -22.02 36.43
N LEU A 251 -15.51 -21.29 36.36
CA LEU A 251 -14.43 -21.37 37.34
C LEU A 251 -14.92 -20.92 38.72
N ASP A 252 -15.65 -19.81 38.79
CA ASP A 252 -16.23 -19.29 40.04
C ASP A 252 -17.21 -20.30 40.67
N ALA A 253 -18.07 -20.91 39.85
CA ALA A 253 -19.05 -21.92 40.30
C ALA A 253 -18.40 -23.22 40.83
N ASN A 254 -17.20 -23.55 40.36
CA ASN A 254 -16.41 -24.70 40.82
C ASN A 254 -15.41 -24.33 41.92
N HIS A 255 -15.49 -23.11 42.47
CA HIS A 255 -14.58 -22.60 43.50
C HIS A 255 -13.09 -22.65 43.10
N ILE A 256 -12.80 -22.49 41.80
CA ILE A 256 -11.43 -22.44 41.30
C ILE A 256 -10.93 -20.99 41.44
N GLU A 257 -9.87 -20.80 42.22
CA GLU A 257 -9.28 -19.48 42.46
C GLU A 257 -8.65 -18.93 41.18
N ILE A 258 -9.00 -17.69 40.83
CA ILE A 258 -8.23 -16.84 39.90
C ILE A 258 -7.37 -15.92 40.80
N PRO A 259 -6.06 -16.21 40.94
CA PRO A 259 -5.26 -15.58 41.98
C PRO A 259 -4.94 -14.13 41.63
N PHE A 260 -4.92 -13.26 42.66
CA PHE A 260 -4.19 -12.01 42.58
C PHE A 260 -2.67 -12.26 42.61
N ASN A 261 -1.87 -11.23 42.40
CA ASN A 261 -0.42 -11.32 42.53
C ASN A 261 -0.06 -11.75 43.96
N LYS A 262 0.63 -12.90 44.10
CA LYS A 262 1.08 -13.47 45.37
C LYS A 262 2.47 -12.93 45.69
N LEU A 263 2.68 -12.60 46.96
CA LEU A 263 3.95 -12.11 47.49
C LEU A 263 4.23 -12.75 48.83
N ASP A 264 5.34 -13.49 48.90
CA ASP A 264 5.84 -14.02 50.16
C ASP A 264 6.73 -12.97 50.83
N ILE A 265 6.26 -12.41 51.94
CA ILE A 265 6.99 -11.38 52.70
C ILE A 265 7.69 -12.02 53.90
N ALA A 266 9.02 -11.93 53.92
CA ALA A 266 9.81 -12.23 55.10
C ALA A 266 10.10 -10.94 55.87
N ILE A 267 9.54 -10.80 57.08
CA ILE A 267 9.78 -9.64 57.95
C ILE A 267 10.85 -10.02 58.97
N LYS A 268 11.96 -9.28 58.97
CA LYS A 268 13.03 -9.39 59.97
C LYS A 268 13.15 -8.08 60.73
N ASN A 269 12.92 -8.12 62.04
CA ASN A 269 13.16 -6.96 62.90
C ASN A 269 14.66 -6.66 62.94
N GLN A 270 15.03 -5.40 62.69
CA GLN A 270 16.37 -4.90 63.00
C GLN A 270 16.33 -4.30 64.40
N ASP A 271 16.95 -4.97 65.37
CA ASP A 271 17.19 -4.36 66.67
C ASP A 271 18.08 -3.14 66.47
N SER A 272 17.53 -1.96 66.77
CA SER A 272 18.31 -0.73 66.83
C SER A 272 19.16 -0.79 68.09
N SER A 273 20.41 -1.24 67.94
CA SER A 273 21.44 -1.00 68.95
C SER A 273 21.48 0.50 69.22
N LYS A 274 21.14 0.87 70.46
CA LYS A 274 21.61 2.13 71.06
C LYS A 274 23.13 2.16 71.09
#